data_AF-A0A850BMQ9-F1
#
_entry.id   AF-A0A850BMQ9-F1
#
_cell.length_a   1.000
_cell.length_b   1.000
_cell.length_c   1.000
_cell.angle_alpha   90.00
_cell.angle_beta   90.00
_cell.angle_gamma   90.00
#
_symmetry.space_group_name_H-M   'P 1'
#
loop_
_entity.id
_entity.type
_entity.pdbx_description
1 polymer ?
#
loop_
_entity_poly.entity_id
_entity_poly.type
_entity_poly.pdbx_seq_one_letter_code
_entity_poly.pdbx_strand_id
1 'polypeptide(L)'
;MPAGEPHKGRALRRSLSIRVPGAGTHEPAQTQESDRPSLRLALAKGSLGIELDAPFRIDALTVTEIALRFTGIRFPIDLSGGVPRFRHRRGALDRATVEARSNELARWLGPCLQGILSEATPDLLIAPVEAGALVGMSNGKAALAFDVIVAPGEGDLRFIPANARGLRVGAPPHVLALRALAAMCRPAGRVVGGAVVLEDAVGALVRRVLPDAGCRAPSVKGARWEPLFSEAGLFRLEARTEQPPPELPSRSIRALELAELAAEADEAAWKGDLEAARGMYLALLERAPRHREISERLAWIDAIAKDRAEAALATLVDAVPAMDAGILGGELLAAVGDRDGAVSALSNAAHLEPYGALAALAWMRAAELAEDLGKQSSARDSPVVPGDQRCDGVHLPPA
;
A
#
# COMPACT_ATOMS: atom_id res chain seq x y z
N MET A 1 18.00 78.41 -6.27
CA MET A 1 19.47 78.25 -6.40
C MET A 1 19.99 77.56 -5.15
N PRO A 2 20.97 76.63 -5.21
CA PRO A 2 21.60 75.96 -6.36
C PRO A 2 21.17 74.47 -6.42
N ALA A 3 21.04 73.78 -7.56
CA ALA A 3 21.94 73.58 -8.71
C ALA A 3 23.20 72.78 -8.36
N GLY A 4 23.28 71.55 -8.88
CA GLY A 4 24.41 70.64 -8.76
C GLY A 4 24.26 69.43 -9.69
N GLU A 5 24.25 69.69 -11.00
CA GLU A 5 24.78 68.74 -12.02
C GLU A 5 26.33 68.69 -11.86
N PRO A 6 27.10 67.66 -12.32
CA PRO A 6 27.01 67.14 -13.70
C PRO A 6 27.55 65.71 -14.02
N HIS A 7 27.34 65.33 -15.29
CA HIS A 7 28.26 64.56 -16.19
C HIS A 7 28.55 63.07 -15.91
N LYS A 8 28.83 62.17 -16.87
CA LYS A 8 28.74 62.02 -18.34
C LYS A 8 29.71 60.85 -18.66
N GLY A 9 29.24 59.75 -19.28
CA GLY A 9 30.02 58.84 -20.15
C GLY A 9 31.19 58.05 -19.53
N ARG A 10 31.73 56.97 -20.11
CA ARG A 10 31.48 56.20 -21.34
C ARG A 10 32.50 55.05 -21.33
N ALA A 11 32.11 53.83 -21.68
CA ALA A 11 32.95 52.83 -22.34
C ALA A 11 32.03 51.76 -22.97
N LEU A 12 31.60 51.89 -24.24
CA LEU A 12 32.25 51.35 -25.44
C LEU A 12 32.91 49.97 -25.24
N ARG A 13 32.26 48.92 -25.76
CA ARG A 13 32.85 48.06 -26.81
C ARG A 13 31.76 47.34 -27.61
N ARG A 14 31.83 47.52 -28.93
CA ARG A 14 31.13 46.72 -29.93
C ARG A 14 31.81 45.35 -30.02
N SER A 15 31.02 44.30 -30.17
CA SER A 15 31.37 43.20 -31.09
C SER A 15 30.08 42.70 -31.74
N LEU A 16 30.01 42.91 -33.06
CA LEU A 16 29.11 42.20 -33.97
C LEU A 16 29.58 40.74 -34.02
N SER A 17 28.68 39.79 -33.82
CA SER A 17 28.85 38.43 -34.33
C SER A 17 27.58 37.97 -35.04
N ILE A 18 27.82 37.29 -36.15
CA ILE A 18 26.90 36.87 -37.21
C ILE A 18 26.53 35.39 -36.98
N ARG A 19 25.22 35.07 -36.93
CA ARG A 19 24.56 33.72 -36.89
C ARG A 19 24.78 32.91 -35.59
N VAL A 20 23.85 32.08 -35.07
CA VAL A 20 22.84 31.16 -35.61
C VAL A 20 21.61 31.13 -34.65
N PRO A 21 20.35 30.90 -35.08
CA PRO A 21 19.24 30.69 -34.13
C PRO A 21 19.40 29.34 -33.43
N GLY A 22 19.73 29.37 -32.13
CA GLY A 22 19.70 28.20 -31.27
C GLY A 22 18.26 27.85 -30.92
N ALA A 23 17.88 26.59 -31.16
CA ALA A 23 16.61 26.03 -30.76
C ALA A 23 16.36 26.32 -29.27
N GLY A 24 15.25 27.01 -28.99
CA GLY A 24 14.76 27.17 -27.62
C GLY A 24 14.45 25.79 -27.07
N THR A 25 15.28 25.31 -26.15
CA THR A 25 14.86 24.33 -25.16
C THR A 25 13.74 24.99 -24.37
N HIS A 26 12.50 24.63 -24.72
CA HIS A 26 11.36 24.82 -23.86
C HIS A 26 11.66 24.04 -22.57
N GLU A 27 12.09 24.77 -21.53
CA GLU A 27 11.85 24.35 -20.15
C GLU A 27 10.37 23.94 -20.05
N PRO A 28 10.04 22.72 -19.61
CA PRO A 28 8.65 22.37 -19.39
C PRO A 28 8.10 23.32 -18.34
N ALA A 29 7.11 24.11 -18.76
CA ALA A 29 6.37 25.00 -17.88
C ALA A 29 5.90 24.19 -16.66
N GLN A 30 6.23 24.68 -15.47
CA GLN A 30 5.66 24.18 -14.23
C GLN A 30 4.14 24.23 -14.39
N THR A 31 3.51 23.06 -14.51
CA THR A 31 2.06 22.92 -14.64
C THR A 31 1.43 23.57 -13.41
N GLN A 32 0.74 24.70 -13.59
CA GLN A 32 -0.16 25.21 -12.56
C GLN A 32 -1.11 24.07 -12.16
N GLU A 33 -1.12 23.71 -10.88
CA GLU A 33 -2.12 22.79 -10.32
C GLU A 33 -3.49 23.41 -10.56
N SER A 34 -4.18 22.91 -11.59
CA SER A 34 -5.56 23.26 -11.85
C SER A 34 -6.45 22.46 -10.91
N ASP A 35 -7.32 23.13 -10.17
CA ASP A 35 -8.35 22.50 -9.31
C ASP A 35 -9.33 21.61 -10.10
N ARG A 36 -9.27 21.61 -11.44
CA ARG A 36 -10.12 20.82 -12.32
C ARG A 36 -9.29 19.99 -13.32
N PRO A 37 -9.72 18.76 -13.63
CA PRO A 37 -9.06 17.94 -14.65
C PRO A 37 -9.22 18.57 -16.03
N SER A 38 -8.12 18.62 -16.80
CA SER A 38 -8.15 19.00 -18.20
C SER A 38 -8.47 17.79 -19.08
N LEU A 39 -9.30 17.99 -20.10
CA LEU A 39 -9.76 16.95 -21.01
C LEU A 39 -9.46 17.33 -22.45
N ARG A 40 -9.19 16.33 -23.28
CA ARG A 40 -9.01 16.47 -24.73
C ARG A 40 -9.89 15.48 -25.50
N LEU A 41 -10.18 15.82 -26.76
CA LEU A 41 -10.83 14.87 -27.68
C LEU A 41 -9.78 13.90 -28.22
N ALA A 42 -10.14 12.62 -28.27
CA ALA A 42 -9.33 11.58 -28.84
C ALA A 42 -10.07 10.87 -29.97
N LEU A 43 -9.37 10.62 -31.08
CA LEU A 43 -9.88 9.87 -32.22
C LEU A 43 -8.98 8.66 -32.45
N ALA A 44 -9.49 7.45 -32.20
CA ALA A 44 -8.73 6.22 -32.36
C ALA A 44 -9.57 5.17 -33.10
N LYS A 45 -9.01 4.58 -34.16
CA LYS A 45 -9.61 3.46 -34.93
C LYS A 45 -11.08 3.69 -35.34
N GLY A 46 -11.42 4.92 -35.75
CA GLY A 46 -12.79 5.27 -36.14
C GLY A 46 -13.77 5.45 -34.98
N SER A 47 -13.28 5.54 -33.74
CA SER A 47 -14.06 5.89 -32.55
C SER A 47 -13.64 7.25 -32.01
N LEU A 48 -14.63 8.06 -31.60
CA LEU A 48 -14.40 9.33 -30.90
C LEU A 48 -14.53 9.12 -29.40
N GLY A 49 -13.64 9.73 -28.64
CA GLY A 49 -13.59 9.64 -27.19
C GLY A 49 -13.16 10.93 -26.52
N ILE A 50 -13.08 10.87 -25.19
CA ILE A 50 -12.49 11.90 -24.34
C ILE A 50 -11.37 11.24 -23.54
N GLU A 51 -10.24 11.93 -23.44
CA GLU A 51 -9.12 11.54 -22.61
C GLU A 51 -8.76 12.64 -21.62
N LEU A 52 -8.15 12.26 -20.51
CA LEU A 52 -7.45 13.16 -19.62
C LEU A 52 -6.25 13.77 -20.38
N ASP A 53 -6.14 15.10 -20.36
CA ASP A 53 -5.10 15.83 -21.09
C ASP A 53 -3.78 15.95 -20.30
N ALA A 54 -3.87 16.02 -18.97
CA ALA A 54 -2.74 16.00 -18.06
C ALA A 54 -3.09 15.26 -16.76
N PRO A 55 -2.11 14.67 -16.05
CA PRO A 55 -2.36 13.99 -14.78
C PRO A 55 -3.12 14.87 -13.79
N PHE A 56 -4.07 14.27 -13.06
CA PHE A 56 -4.93 14.96 -12.11
C PHE A 56 -4.78 14.37 -10.71
N ARG A 57 -4.53 15.22 -9.72
CA ARG A 57 -4.29 14.79 -8.34
C ARG A 57 -5.59 14.71 -7.54
N ILE A 58 -5.80 13.60 -6.84
CA ILE A 58 -6.85 13.42 -5.83
C ILE A 58 -6.17 12.97 -4.54
N ASP A 59 -6.05 13.89 -3.59
CA ASP A 59 -5.40 13.64 -2.30
C ASP A 59 -3.95 13.11 -2.47
N ALA A 60 -3.69 11.86 -2.07
CA ALA A 60 -2.40 11.18 -2.24
C ALA A 60 -2.28 10.38 -3.56
N LEU A 61 -3.34 10.36 -4.36
CA LEU A 61 -3.40 9.64 -5.63
C LEU A 61 -3.23 10.59 -6.80
N THR A 62 -2.61 10.11 -7.87
CA THR A 62 -2.51 10.81 -9.16
C THR A 62 -3.18 9.95 -10.21
N VAL A 63 -4.25 10.48 -10.81
CA VAL A 63 -4.90 9.87 -11.97
C VAL A 63 -4.12 10.28 -13.20
N THR A 64 -3.35 9.34 -13.76
CA THR A 64 -2.47 9.62 -14.91
C THR A 64 -3.16 9.39 -16.24
N GLU A 65 -4.22 8.57 -16.26
CA GLU A 65 -4.98 8.29 -17.47
C GLU A 65 -6.45 8.07 -17.14
N ILE A 66 -7.34 8.69 -17.91
CA ILE A 66 -8.74 8.27 -18.06
C ILE A 66 -9.05 8.41 -19.54
N ALA A 67 -9.54 7.34 -20.16
CA ALA A 67 -9.99 7.32 -21.54
C ALA A 67 -11.39 6.74 -21.61
N LEU A 68 -12.30 7.43 -22.31
CA LEU A 68 -13.65 6.94 -22.59
C LEU A 68 -13.94 7.01 -24.09
N ARG A 69 -14.74 6.06 -24.58
CA ARG A 69 -15.21 6.01 -25.96
C ARG A 69 -16.71 6.29 -26.03
N PHE A 70 -17.12 7.01 -27.06
CA PHE A 70 -18.54 7.20 -27.35
C PHE A 70 -19.03 6.13 -28.33
N THR A 71 -20.18 5.53 -28.02
CA THR A 71 -20.86 4.61 -28.92
C THR A 71 -21.89 5.35 -29.78
N GLY A 72 -22.19 4.81 -30.97
CA GLY A 72 -23.26 5.33 -31.83
C GLY A 72 -22.96 6.67 -32.52
N ILE A 73 -21.70 7.05 -32.65
CA ILE A 73 -21.29 8.24 -33.40
C ILE A 73 -21.11 7.89 -34.88
N ARG A 74 -21.80 8.62 -35.77
CA ARG A 74 -21.68 8.49 -37.23
C ARG A 74 -20.78 9.59 -37.79
N PHE A 75 -19.92 9.21 -38.73
CA PHE A 75 -19.04 10.14 -39.44
C PHE A 75 -19.70 10.61 -40.75
N PRO A 76 -19.44 11.86 -41.21
CA PRO A 76 -18.54 12.85 -40.62
C PRO A 76 -19.10 13.51 -39.36
N ILE A 77 -18.23 13.80 -38.39
CA ILE A 77 -18.59 14.48 -37.15
C ILE A 77 -17.90 15.84 -37.06
N ASP A 78 -18.63 16.85 -36.61
CA ASP A 78 -18.09 18.18 -36.43
C ASP A 78 -17.41 18.32 -35.05
N LEU A 79 -16.10 18.60 -35.09
CA LEU A 79 -15.21 18.71 -33.93
C LEU A 79 -14.94 20.17 -33.52
N SER A 80 -15.48 21.16 -34.23
CA SER A 80 -15.22 22.59 -34.02
C SER A 80 -15.56 23.08 -32.61
N GLY A 81 -16.48 22.41 -31.92
CA GLY A 81 -16.88 22.72 -30.53
C GLY A 81 -16.03 22.07 -29.44
N GLY A 82 -15.00 21.28 -29.79
CA GLY A 82 -14.10 20.62 -28.84
C GLY A 82 -14.80 19.73 -27.80
N VAL A 83 -14.14 19.50 -26.66
CA VAL A 83 -14.69 18.71 -25.53
C VAL A 83 -16.06 19.20 -25.04
N PRO A 84 -16.35 20.53 -24.92
CA PRO A 84 -17.65 21.01 -24.46
C PRO A 84 -18.85 20.47 -25.24
N ARG A 85 -18.67 20.17 -26.53
CA ARG A 85 -19.71 19.56 -27.37
C ARG A 85 -20.07 18.13 -26.95
N PHE A 86 -19.16 17.40 -26.32
CA PHE A 86 -19.32 15.97 -26.04
C PHE A 86 -19.48 15.65 -24.56
N ARG A 87 -19.14 16.57 -23.65
CA ARG A 87 -19.17 16.36 -22.18
C ARG A 87 -20.51 15.90 -21.61
N HIS A 88 -21.63 16.19 -22.29
CA HIS A 88 -22.98 15.80 -21.87
C HIS A 88 -23.35 14.35 -22.26
N ARG A 89 -22.62 13.75 -23.21
CA ARG A 89 -22.84 12.37 -23.65
C ARG A 89 -22.23 11.41 -22.64
N ARG A 90 -22.90 10.28 -22.42
CA ARG A 90 -22.35 9.17 -21.63
C ARG A 90 -21.57 8.26 -22.57
N GLY A 91 -20.26 8.14 -22.37
CA GLY A 91 -19.42 7.13 -23.01
C GLY A 91 -19.32 5.84 -22.20
N ALA A 92 -18.48 4.93 -22.67
CA ALA A 92 -18.00 3.77 -21.92
C ALA A 92 -16.52 3.99 -21.57
N LEU A 93 -16.12 3.61 -20.35
CA LEU A 93 -14.73 3.63 -19.95
C LEU A 93 -13.94 2.66 -20.83
N ASP A 94 -12.79 3.09 -21.31
CA ASP A 94 -11.83 2.26 -22.03
C ASP A 94 -10.66 1.90 -21.10
N ARG A 95 -10.12 2.91 -20.43
CA ARG A 95 -9.01 2.76 -19.48
C ARG A 95 -9.05 3.81 -18.37
N ALA A 96 -8.57 3.45 -17.19
CA ALA A 96 -8.19 4.39 -16.14
C ALA A 96 -6.89 3.94 -15.45
N THR A 97 -5.99 4.87 -15.15
CA THR A 97 -4.73 4.58 -14.44
C THR A 97 -4.59 5.51 -13.25
N VAL A 98 -4.29 4.93 -12.08
CA VAL A 98 -4.05 5.65 -10.84
C VAL A 98 -2.69 5.26 -10.28
N GLU A 99 -1.96 6.26 -9.83
CA GLU A 99 -0.64 6.12 -9.24
C GLU A 99 -0.60 6.72 -7.83
N ALA A 100 0.20 6.13 -6.96
CA ALA A 100 0.47 6.64 -5.62
C ALA A 100 1.94 6.46 -5.27
N ARG A 101 2.56 7.48 -4.66
CA ARG A 101 3.91 7.35 -4.12
C ARG A 101 3.84 6.93 -2.66
N SER A 102 4.68 5.97 -2.27
CA SER A 102 4.81 5.42 -0.92
C SER A 102 4.84 6.48 0.18
N ASN A 103 5.69 7.49 0.03
CA ASN A 103 5.87 8.56 1.02
C ASN A 103 4.67 9.51 1.13
N GLU A 104 4.01 9.80 0.00
CA GLU A 104 2.81 10.63 -0.03
C GLU A 104 1.61 9.88 0.56
N LEU A 105 1.47 8.60 0.19
CA LEU A 105 0.46 7.72 0.74
C LEU A 105 0.64 7.53 2.25
N ALA A 106 1.87 7.33 2.72
CA ALA A 106 2.15 7.21 4.15
C ALA A 106 1.82 8.49 4.93
N ARG A 107 2.19 9.66 4.40
CA ARG A 107 1.87 10.95 5.04
C ARG A 107 0.35 11.18 5.11
N TRP A 108 -0.37 10.81 4.06
CA TRP A 108 -1.82 10.98 3.99
C TRP A 108 -2.58 9.99 4.89
N LEU A 109 -2.12 8.73 4.96
CA LEU A 109 -2.77 7.68 5.77
C LEU A 109 -2.42 7.73 7.26
N GLY A 110 -1.27 8.30 7.64
CA GLY A 110 -0.82 8.37 9.03
C GLY A 110 -1.90 8.85 10.02
N PRO A 111 -2.57 10.00 9.78
CA PRO A 111 -3.64 10.50 10.64
C PRO A 111 -4.81 9.52 10.82
N CYS A 112 -5.15 8.72 9.81
CA CYS A 112 -6.23 7.73 9.89
C CYS A 112 -5.93 6.56 10.84
N LEU A 113 -4.66 6.40 11.23
CA LEU A 113 -4.18 5.29 12.06
C LEU A 113 -4.01 5.66 13.53
N GLN A 114 -4.43 6.87 13.94
CA GLN A 114 -4.55 7.23 15.34
C GLN A 114 -5.46 6.23 16.08
N GLY A 115 -5.06 5.85 17.29
CA GLY A 115 -5.77 4.87 18.11
C GLY A 115 -5.44 3.40 17.83
N ILE A 116 -4.67 3.08 16.76
CA ILE A 116 -4.28 1.69 16.48
C ILE A 116 -3.20 1.20 17.46
N LEU A 117 -2.11 1.96 17.61
CA LEU A 117 -1.04 1.67 18.57
C LEU A 117 -1.09 2.58 19.81
N SER A 118 -1.57 3.81 19.63
CA SER A 118 -1.72 4.85 20.65
C SER A 118 -2.60 5.98 20.14
N GLU A 119 -2.99 6.91 21.01
CA GLU A 119 -3.72 8.13 20.64
C GLU A 119 -2.96 9.04 19.64
N ALA A 120 -1.63 8.99 19.63
CA ALA A 120 -0.80 9.77 18.71
C ALA A 120 -0.74 9.16 17.29
N THR A 121 -0.51 10.01 16.28
CA THR A 121 -0.22 9.58 14.91
C THR A 121 1.03 8.71 14.89
N PRO A 122 0.97 7.46 14.36
CA PRO A 122 2.14 6.61 14.30
C PRO A 122 3.10 7.04 13.17
N ASP A 123 4.38 6.70 13.33
CA ASP A 123 5.35 6.77 12.25
C ASP A 123 5.05 5.65 11.25
N LEU A 124 4.60 6.02 10.05
CA LEU A 124 4.12 5.08 9.02
C LEU A 124 5.14 4.91 7.88
N LEU A 125 5.44 3.65 7.55
CA LEU A 125 6.14 3.23 6.35
C LEU A 125 5.18 2.48 5.44
N ILE A 126 5.21 2.80 4.15
CA ILE A 126 4.60 2.00 3.09
C ILE A 126 5.66 1.69 2.05
N ALA A 127 5.96 0.42 1.80
CA ALA A 127 6.97 -0.01 0.86
C ALA A 127 6.40 -1.07 -0.10
N PRO A 128 6.86 -1.13 -1.36
CA PRO A 128 6.38 -2.14 -2.31
C PRO A 128 6.83 -3.54 -1.90
N VAL A 129 5.95 -4.53 -2.06
CA VAL A 129 6.28 -5.97 -1.96
C VAL A 129 5.58 -6.71 -3.10
N GLU A 130 5.93 -7.98 -3.30
CA GLU A 130 5.24 -8.82 -4.28
C GLU A 130 3.72 -8.79 -4.05
N ALA A 131 2.96 -8.44 -5.10
CA ALA A 131 1.51 -8.37 -5.11
C ALA A 131 0.87 -7.39 -4.10
N GLY A 132 1.61 -6.42 -3.59
CA GLY A 132 1.09 -5.57 -2.51
C GLY A 132 2.02 -4.50 -1.98
N ALA A 133 1.79 -4.12 -0.72
CA ALA A 133 2.63 -3.19 0.02
C ALA A 133 2.92 -3.69 1.45
N LEU A 134 4.16 -3.59 1.91
CA LEU A 134 4.49 -3.66 3.34
C LEU A 134 4.00 -2.38 4.01
N VAL A 135 3.24 -2.54 5.09
CA VAL A 135 2.80 -1.46 5.99
C VAL A 135 3.48 -1.67 7.34
N GLY A 136 4.31 -0.72 7.74
CA GLY A 136 4.96 -0.69 9.05
C GLY A 136 4.54 0.54 9.82
N MET A 137 4.13 0.38 11.08
CA MET A 137 3.79 1.51 11.96
C MET A 137 4.40 1.36 13.35
N SER A 138 4.82 2.47 13.95
CA SER A 138 5.38 2.48 15.29
C SER A 138 5.07 3.78 16.06
N ASN A 139 5.25 3.75 17.37
CA ASN A 139 5.18 4.92 18.25
C ASN A 139 6.40 5.01 19.20
N GLY A 140 7.52 4.42 18.79
CA GLY A 140 8.75 4.29 19.58
C GLY A 140 8.71 3.23 20.68
N LYS A 141 7.52 2.80 21.15
CA LYS A 141 7.38 1.77 22.20
C LYS A 141 6.82 0.45 21.69
N ALA A 142 5.95 0.52 20.69
CA ALA A 142 5.34 -0.61 20.02
C ALA A 142 5.50 -0.45 18.51
N ALA A 143 5.52 -1.57 17.80
CA ALA A 143 5.50 -1.59 16.34
C ALA A 143 4.65 -2.75 15.82
N LEU A 144 4.03 -2.50 14.67
CA LEU A 144 3.24 -3.45 13.91
C LEU A 144 3.71 -3.40 12.46
N ALA A 145 3.93 -4.57 11.85
CA ALA A 145 4.20 -4.72 10.44
C ALA A 145 3.28 -5.79 9.84
N PHE A 146 2.79 -5.55 8.63
CA PHE A 146 2.01 -6.50 7.85
C PHE A 146 2.09 -6.16 6.37
N ASP A 147 1.85 -7.15 5.53
CA ASP A 147 1.71 -6.94 4.09
C ASP A 147 0.24 -6.72 3.76
N VAL A 148 -0.03 -5.80 2.84
CA VAL A 148 -1.35 -5.60 2.23
C VAL A 148 -1.29 -6.18 0.83
N ILE A 149 -1.89 -7.35 0.66
CA ILE A 149 -2.01 -7.99 -0.65
C ILE A 149 -3.21 -7.39 -1.38
N VAL A 150 -2.99 -6.96 -2.62
CA VAL A 150 -4.03 -6.37 -3.46
C VAL A 150 -4.53 -7.42 -4.44
N ALA A 151 -5.83 -7.70 -4.36
CA ALA A 151 -6.51 -8.68 -5.19
C ALA A 151 -7.67 -8.02 -5.96
N PRO A 152 -7.44 -7.65 -7.23
CA PRO A 152 -8.49 -7.23 -8.15
C PRO A 152 -9.64 -8.23 -8.29
N GLY A 153 -10.87 -7.73 -8.33
CA GLY A 153 -12.07 -8.48 -8.66
C GLY A 153 -12.80 -7.94 -9.90
N GLU A 154 -14.08 -8.29 -10.06
CA GLU A 154 -14.94 -7.70 -11.09
C GLU A 154 -15.33 -6.26 -10.72
N GLY A 155 -14.43 -5.30 -10.98
CA GLY A 155 -14.64 -3.88 -10.66
C GLY A 155 -14.34 -3.48 -9.21
N ASP A 156 -14.27 -4.46 -8.31
CA ASP A 156 -13.90 -4.30 -6.90
C ASP A 156 -12.38 -4.43 -6.70
N LEU A 157 -11.90 -3.84 -5.59
CA LEU A 157 -10.55 -4.09 -5.07
C LEU A 157 -10.65 -4.71 -3.68
N ARG A 158 -9.93 -5.81 -3.47
CA ARG A 158 -9.77 -6.41 -2.14
C ARG A 158 -8.36 -6.15 -1.63
N PHE A 159 -8.27 -5.69 -0.40
CA PHE A 159 -7.03 -5.52 0.34
C PHE A 159 -7.02 -6.53 1.48
N ILE A 160 -5.96 -7.34 1.56
CA ILE A 160 -5.90 -8.48 2.48
C ILE A 160 -4.63 -8.33 3.32
N PRO A 161 -4.74 -8.17 4.66
CA PRO A 161 -3.59 -8.20 5.54
C PRO A 161 -2.99 -9.61 5.59
N ALA A 162 -1.68 -9.71 5.38
CA ALA A 162 -0.91 -10.94 5.46
C ALA A 162 0.35 -10.72 6.30
N ASN A 163 0.95 -11.81 6.80
CA ASN A 163 2.22 -11.78 7.56
C ASN A 163 2.23 -10.76 8.71
N ALA A 164 1.09 -10.58 9.37
CA ALA A 164 0.95 -9.58 10.41
C ALA A 164 1.71 -10.00 11.67
N ARG A 165 2.58 -9.11 12.15
CA ARG A 165 3.48 -9.33 13.27
C ARG A 165 3.76 -8.03 13.99
N GLY A 166 4.03 -8.09 15.28
CA GLY A 166 4.27 -6.90 16.07
C GLY A 166 4.89 -7.22 17.41
N LEU A 167 5.45 -6.20 18.04
CA LEU A 167 6.02 -6.30 19.37
C LEU A 167 5.41 -5.23 20.27
N ARG A 168 5.08 -5.62 21.51
CA ARG A 168 4.45 -4.75 22.52
C ARG A 168 3.11 -4.16 22.04
N VAL A 169 2.41 -4.92 21.22
CA VAL A 169 1.07 -4.58 20.72
C VAL A 169 -0.01 -5.11 21.68
N GLY A 170 -1.11 -4.38 21.82
CA GLY A 170 -2.17 -4.69 22.79
C GLY A 170 -3.23 -5.70 22.30
N ALA A 171 -3.11 -6.21 21.09
CA ALA A 171 -4.06 -7.15 20.47
C ALA A 171 -3.34 -8.00 19.41
N PRO A 172 -3.93 -9.13 18.96
CA PRO A 172 -3.29 -9.99 17.96
C PRO A 172 -2.93 -9.18 16.70
N PRO A 173 -1.70 -9.30 16.14
CA PRO A 173 -1.28 -8.49 15.01
C PRO A 173 -2.20 -8.57 13.78
N HIS A 174 -2.78 -9.73 13.47
CA HIS A 174 -3.72 -9.87 12.35
C HIS A 174 -4.99 -9.03 12.55
N VAL A 175 -5.50 -8.94 13.79
CA VAL A 175 -6.64 -8.07 14.13
C VAL A 175 -6.26 -6.61 13.99
N LEU A 176 -5.08 -6.21 14.47
CA LEU A 176 -4.60 -4.83 14.34
C LEU A 176 -4.33 -4.44 12.88
N ALA A 177 -3.78 -5.35 12.08
CA ALA A 177 -3.55 -5.15 10.66
C ALA A 177 -4.87 -4.93 9.90
N LEU A 178 -5.89 -5.74 10.18
CA LEU A 178 -7.23 -5.52 9.63
C LEU A 178 -7.81 -4.18 10.08
N ARG A 179 -7.54 -3.74 11.32
CA ARG A 179 -8.06 -2.46 11.87
C ARG A 179 -7.40 -1.27 11.21
N ALA A 180 -6.09 -1.33 11.07
CA ALA A 180 -5.33 -0.37 10.30
C ALA A 180 -5.84 -0.29 8.87
N LEU A 181 -6.01 -1.44 8.20
CA LEU A 181 -6.48 -1.48 6.81
C LEU A 181 -7.89 -0.91 6.64
N ALA A 182 -8.81 -1.28 7.53
CA ALA A 182 -10.16 -0.73 7.52
C ALA A 182 -10.16 0.78 7.74
N ALA A 183 -9.30 1.30 8.62
CA ALA A 183 -9.16 2.72 8.85
C ALA A 183 -8.58 3.46 7.63
N MET A 184 -7.58 2.87 6.96
CA MET A 184 -6.97 3.43 5.74
C MET A 184 -7.94 3.49 4.55
N CYS A 185 -8.92 2.59 4.48
CA CYS A 185 -9.89 2.54 3.38
C CYS A 185 -11.19 3.30 3.65
N ARG A 186 -11.38 3.93 4.81
CA ARG A 186 -12.62 4.68 5.11
C ARG A 186 -12.76 5.94 4.23
N PRO A 187 -14.01 6.34 3.90
CA PRO A 187 -15.29 5.68 4.20
C PRO A 187 -15.68 4.61 3.17
N ALA A 188 -14.87 4.39 2.12
CA ALA A 188 -15.25 3.57 0.98
C ALA A 188 -15.10 2.05 1.21
N GLY A 189 -14.23 1.64 2.13
CA GLY A 189 -13.93 0.25 2.42
C GLY A 189 -14.88 -0.40 3.41
N ARG A 190 -15.26 -1.63 3.11
CA ARG A 190 -16.02 -2.51 4.00
C ARG A 190 -15.19 -3.72 4.41
N VAL A 191 -15.18 -4.04 5.69
CA VAL A 191 -14.57 -5.28 6.19
C VAL A 191 -15.48 -6.44 5.82
N VAL A 192 -14.91 -7.46 5.18
CA VAL A 192 -15.59 -8.71 4.80
C VAL A 192 -14.65 -9.87 5.14
N GLY A 193 -14.97 -10.63 6.19
CA GLY A 193 -14.06 -11.64 6.75
C GLY A 193 -12.71 -11.03 7.09
N GLY A 194 -11.63 -11.66 6.62
CA GLY A 194 -10.25 -11.19 6.79
C GLY A 194 -9.79 -10.10 5.83
N ALA A 195 -10.66 -9.47 5.04
CA ALA A 195 -10.29 -8.50 4.00
C ALA A 195 -11.06 -7.18 4.10
N VAL A 196 -10.54 -6.13 3.43
CA VAL A 196 -11.25 -4.87 3.20
C VAL A 196 -11.54 -4.73 1.71
N VAL A 197 -12.81 -4.52 1.37
CA VAL A 197 -13.31 -4.47 0.00
C VAL A 197 -13.71 -3.04 -0.35
N LEU A 198 -13.17 -2.51 -1.46
CA LEU A 198 -13.68 -1.33 -2.13
C LEU A 198 -14.59 -1.78 -3.28
N GLU A 199 -15.89 -1.65 -3.07
CA GLU A 199 -16.91 -1.99 -4.07
C GLU A 199 -16.97 -0.93 -5.18
N ASP A 200 -17.12 -1.36 -6.45
CA ASP A 200 -17.19 -0.48 -7.61
C ASP A 200 -16.07 0.60 -7.61
N ALA A 201 -14.84 0.20 -7.28
CA ALA A 201 -13.71 1.10 -7.12
C ALA A 201 -13.42 1.88 -8.43
N VAL A 202 -13.60 1.24 -9.60
CA VAL A 202 -13.49 1.92 -10.90
C VAL A 202 -14.56 2.99 -11.05
N GLY A 203 -15.82 2.65 -10.74
CA GLY A 203 -16.94 3.59 -10.79
C GLY A 203 -16.76 4.77 -9.84
N ALA A 204 -16.29 4.51 -8.62
CA ALA A 204 -16.00 5.54 -7.62
C ALA A 204 -14.93 6.53 -8.13
N LEU A 205 -13.83 6.03 -8.71
CA LEU A 205 -12.79 6.86 -9.31
C LEU A 205 -13.33 7.77 -10.42
N VAL A 206 -14.02 7.20 -11.42
CA VAL A 206 -14.48 8.00 -12.57
C VAL A 206 -15.58 8.98 -12.19
N ARG A 207 -16.41 8.65 -11.19
CA ARG A 207 -17.41 9.57 -10.62
C ARG A 207 -16.78 10.68 -9.77
N ARG A 208 -15.57 10.48 -9.27
CA ARG A 208 -14.80 11.53 -8.60
C ARG A 208 -14.14 12.48 -9.62
N VAL A 209 -13.52 11.95 -10.66
CA VAL A 209 -12.71 12.76 -11.60
C VAL A 209 -13.56 13.50 -12.65
N LEU A 210 -14.41 12.78 -13.39
CA LEU A 210 -15.00 13.33 -14.61
C LEU A 210 -16.04 14.43 -14.38
N PRO A 211 -16.90 14.36 -13.34
CA PRO A 211 -17.79 15.46 -13.01
C PRO A 211 -17.07 16.77 -12.68
N ASP A 212 -15.89 16.71 -12.06
CA ASP A 212 -15.08 17.90 -11.74
C ASP A 212 -14.53 18.58 -13.01
N ALA A 213 -14.37 17.83 -14.11
CA ALA A 213 -14.09 18.35 -15.46
C ALA A 213 -15.36 18.75 -16.24
N GLY A 214 -16.55 18.69 -15.63
CA GLY A 214 -17.83 18.97 -16.28
C GLY A 214 -18.30 17.91 -17.27
N CYS A 215 -17.72 16.71 -17.21
CA CYS A 215 -18.09 15.57 -18.05
C CYS A 215 -19.01 14.59 -17.30
N ARG A 216 -19.96 14.01 -18.01
CA ARG A 216 -20.80 12.94 -17.46
C ARG A 216 -19.96 11.68 -17.23
N ALA A 217 -20.10 11.05 -16.06
CA ALA A 217 -19.42 9.79 -15.77
C ALA A 217 -19.81 8.68 -16.77
N PRO A 218 -18.85 7.92 -17.31
CA PRO A 218 -19.09 6.89 -18.31
C PRO A 218 -19.73 5.65 -17.68
N SER A 219 -20.16 4.72 -18.52
CA SER A 219 -20.39 3.33 -18.09
C SER A 219 -19.05 2.67 -17.77
N VAL A 220 -18.95 1.99 -16.63
CA VAL A 220 -17.80 1.17 -16.23
C VAL A 220 -18.07 -0.33 -16.38
N LYS A 221 -19.16 -0.69 -17.07
CA LYS A 221 -19.53 -2.10 -17.29
C LYS A 221 -18.38 -2.84 -17.99
N GLY A 222 -17.91 -3.92 -17.37
CA GLY A 222 -16.82 -4.74 -17.89
C GLY A 222 -15.42 -4.17 -17.64
N ALA A 223 -15.30 -3.04 -16.94
CA ALA A 223 -14.02 -2.53 -16.50
C ALA A 223 -13.52 -3.37 -15.30
N ARG A 224 -12.25 -3.76 -15.36
CA ARG A 224 -11.59 -4.59 -14.35
C ARG A 224 -10.25 -3.98 -14.02
N TRP A 225 -9.84 -4.08 -12.76
CA TRP A 225 -8.49 -3.73 -12.35
C TRP A 225 -7.51 -4.82 -12.78
N GLU A 226 -6.38 -4.41 -13.31
CA GLU A 226 -5.20 -5.23 -13.51
C GLU A 226 -4.48 -5.46 -12.17
N PRO A 227 -3.57 -6.45 -12.07
CA PRO A 227 -2.75 -6.64 -10.88
C PRO A 227 -1.97 -5.38 -10.52
N LEU A 228 -1.78 -5.15 -9.21
CA LEU A 228 -1.00 -4.02 -8.71
C LEU A 228 0.42 -4.09 -9.26
N PHE A 229 0.84 -3.02 -9.94
CA PHE A 229 2.23 -2.80 -10.28
C PHE A 229 2.90 -1.98 -9.17
N SER A 230 4.10 -2.40 -8.76
CA SER A 230 4.86 -1.70 -7.74
C SER A 230 6.36 -1.67 -8.08
N GLU A 231 6.95 -0.48 -8.14
CA GLU A 231 8.37 -0.29 -8.45
C GLU A 231 8.91 0.96 -7.74
N ALA A 232 10.07 0.85 -7.07
CA ALA A 232 10.78 2.00 -6.47
C ALA A 232 9.91 2.97 -5.63
N GLY A 233 8.92 2.44 -4.90
CA GLY A 233 8.00 3.24 -4.08
C GLY A 233 6.84 3.90 -4.86
N LEU A 234 6.63 3.53 -6.12
CA LEU A 234 5.45 3.86 -6.90
C LEU A 234 4.50 2.65 -6.92
N PHE A 235 3.23 2.90 -6.64
CA PHE A 235 2.13 1.95 -6.84
C PHE A 235 1.31 2.41 -8.03
N ARG A 236 0.98 1.50 -8.94
CA ARG A 236 0.12 1.77 -10.10
C ARG A 236 -0.97 0.70 -10.21
N LEU A 237 -2.21 1.16 -10.30
CA LEU A 237 -3.37 0.35 -10.66
C LEU A 237 -3.94 0.84 -11.97
N GLU A 238 -4.23 -0.10 -12.86
CA GLU A 238 -4.83 0.18 -14.16
C GLU A 238 -6.16 -0.56 -14.27
N ALA A 239 -7.20 0.11 -14.72
CA ALA A 239 -8.48 -0.49 -15.06
C ALA A 239 -8.66 -0.50 -16.57
N ARG A 240 -9.05 -1.64 -17.14
CA ARG A 240 -9.34 -1.81 -18.57
C ARG A 240 -10.68 -2.47 -18.80
N THR A 241 -11.33 -2.12 -19.91
CA THR A 241 -12.55 -2.78 -20.37
C THR A 241 -12.22 -3.80 -21.46
N GLU A 242 -13.07 -4.82 -21.59
CA GLU A 242 -12.98 -5.86 -22.64
C GLU A 242 -11.70 -6.73 -22.57
N GLN A 243 -11.05 -6.80 -21.42
CA GLN A 243 -9.96 -7.73 -21.13
C GLN A 243 -10.47 -9.00 -20.42
N PRO A 244 -9.80 -10.15 -20.59
CA PRO A 244 -10.05 -11.31 -19.73
C PRO A 244 -9.77 -10.96 -18.26
N PRO A 245 -10.27 -11.76 -17.30
CA PRO A 245 -9.90 -11.60 -15.89
C PRO A 245 -8.38 -11.59 -15.72
N PRO A 246 -7.84 -10.73 -14.84
CA PRO A 246 -6.40 -10.65 -14.61
C PRO A 246 -5.89 -11.98 -14.04
N GLU A 247 -4.73 -12.43 -14.50
CA GLU A 247 -4.02 -13.52 -13.84
C GLU A 247 -3.44 -13.01 -12.52
N LEU A 248 -3.96 -13.55 -11.41
CA LEU A 248 -3.51 -13.15 -10.08
C LEU A 248 -2.21 -13.89 -9.72
N PRO A 249 -1.22 -13.20 -9.11
CA PRO A 249 -0.06 -13.86 -8.55
C PRO A 249 -0.46 -14.93 -7.52
N SER A 250 0.30 -16.03 -7.43
CA SER A 250 0.09 -17.11 -6.46
C SER A 250 -0.08 -16.60 -5.03
N ARG A 251 0.65 -15.53 -4.67
CA ARG A 251 0.55 -14.87 -3.37
C ARG A 251 -0.83 -14.26 -3.12
N SER A 252 -1.43 -13.62 -4.13
CA SER A 252 -2.80 -13.07 -4.04
C SER A 252 -3.85 -14.17 -3.93
N ILE A 253 -3.69 -15.27 -4.67
CA ILE A 253 -4.60 -16.42 -4.60
C ILE A 253 -4.59 -17.02 -3.19
N ARG A 254 -3.41 -17.32 -2.63
CA ARG A 254 -3.30 -17.86 -1.26
C ARG A 254 -3.89 -16.92 -0.21
N ALA A 255 -3.66 -15.62 -0.35
CA ALA A 255 -4.22 -14.62 0.57
C ALA A 255 -5.76 -14.57 0.49
N LEU A 256 -6.33 -14.67 -0.71
CA LEU A 256 -7.78 -14.76 -0.91
C LEU A 256 -8.37 -16.03 -0.29
N GLU A 257 -7.76 -17.19 -0.59
CA GLU A 257 -8.20 -18.49 -0.06
C GLU A 257 -8.16 -18.51 1.46
N LEU A 258 -7.10 -17.99 2.08
CA LEU A 258 -6.99 -17.90 3.53
C LEU A 258 -8.04 -16.95 4.12
N ALA A 259 -8.26 -15.78 3.50
CA ALA A 259 -9.25 -14.81 3.96
C ALA A 259 -10.69 -15.36 3.87
N GLU A 260 -10.97 -16.21 2.87
CA GLU A 260 -12.24 -16.92 2.74
C GLU A 260 -12.37 -18.06 3.75
N LEU A 261 -11.33 -18.91 3.85
CA LEU A 261 -11.30 -20.06 4.77
C LEU A 261 -11.47 -19.65 6.23
N ALA A 262 -10.85 -18.53 6.62
CA ALA A 262 -10.84 -18.03 7.99
C ALA A 262 -11.88 -16.93 8.27
N ALA A 263 -12.78 -16.63 7.33
CA ALA A 263 -13.66 -15.46 7.37
C ALA A 263 -14.43 -15.30 8.69
N GLU A 264 -15.06 -16.38 9.18
CA GLU A 264 -15.87 -16.34 10.42
C GLU A 264 -14.99 -16.10 11.66
N ALA A 265 -13.82 -16.74 11.71
CA ALA A 265 -12.86 -16.58 12.81
C ALA A 265 -12.24 -15.16 12.83
N ASP A 266 -11.85 -14.65 11.65
CA ASP A 266 -11.36 -13.28 11.46
C ASP A 266 -12.43 -12.25 11.86
N GLU A 267 -13.70 -12.49 11.51
CA GLU A 267 -14.81 -11.59 11.87
C GLU A 267 -15.08 -11.58 13.38
N ALA A 268 -15.03 -12.74 14.05
CA ALA A 268 -15.14 -12.82 15.50
C ALA A 268 -13.98 -12.08 16.18
N ALA A 269 -12.74 -12.30 15.71
CA ALA A 269 -11.56 -11.63 16.24
C ALA A 269 -11.61 -10.11 16.03
N TRP A 270 -12.08 -9.67 14.86
CA TRP A 270 -12.33 -8.27 14.53
C TRP A 270 -13.26 -7.59 15.54
N LYS A 271 -14.39 -8.23 15.83
CA LYS A 271 -15.40 -7.79 16.81
C LYS A 271 -14.89 -7.82 18.27
N GLY A 272 -13.74 -8.43 18.51
CA GLY A 272 -13.11 -8.55 19.82
C GLY A 272 -13.49 -9.82 20.58
N ASP A 273 -14.25 -10.74 19.97
CA ASP A 273 -14.57 -12.05 20.56
C ASP A 273 -13.44 -13.04 20.27
N LEU A 274 -12.34 -12.88 21.00
CA LEU A 274 -11.13 -13.69 20.81
C LEU A 274 -11.34 -15.16 21.18
N GLU A 275 -12.24 -15.47 22.11
CA GLU A 275 -12.54 -16.85 22.50
C GLU A 275 -13.37 -17.57 21.42
N ALA A 276 -14.37 -16.91 20.84
CA ALA A 276 -15.08 -17.48 19.70
C ALA A 276 -14.14 -17.66 18.50
N ALA A 277 -13.32 -16.65 18.19
CA ALA A 277 -12.33 -16.75 17.12
C ALA A 277 -11.36 -17.92 17.34
N ARG A 278 -10.85 -18.07 18.57
CA ARG A 278 -9.99 -19.19 18.97
C ARG A 278 -10.64 -20.54 18.69
N GLY A 279 -11.90 -20.73 19.11
CA GLY A 279 -12.65 -21.97 18.86
C GLY A 279 -12.81 -22.27 17.37
N MET A 280 -13.09 -21.25 16.56
CA MET A 280 -13.20 -21.39 15.10
C MET A 280 -11.86 -21.71 14.43
N TYR A 281 -10.76 -21.07 14.84
CA TYR A 281 -9.42 -21.41 14.32
C TYR A 281 -9.00 -22.83 14.67
N LEU A 282 -9.30 -23.30 15.88
CA LEU A 282 -9.07 -24.69 16.26
C LEU A 282 -9.84 -25.67 15.38
N ALA A 283 -11.14 -25.41 15.15
CA ALA A 283 -11.96 -26.23 14.26
C ALA A 283 -11.44 -26.25 12.81
N LEU A 284 -10.84 -25.15 12.34
CA LEU A 284 -10.17 -25.11 11.05
C LEU A 284 -8.90 -25.98 11.04
N LEU A 285 -8.08 -25.94 12.10
CA LEU A 285 -6.88 -26.78 12.22
C LEU A 285 -7.20 -28.27 12.35
N GLU A 286 -8.34 -28.64 12.94
CA GLU A 286 -8.81 -30.03 12.95
C GLU A 286 -9.04 -30.56 11.51
N ARG A 287 -9.46 -29.68 10.60
CA ARG A 287 -9.71 -30.02 9.18
C ARG A 287 -8.45 -29.87 8.31
N ALA A 288 -7.57 -28.94 8.67
CA ALA A 288 -6.31 -28.67 7.98
C ALA A 288 -5.15 -28.63 8.98
N PRO A 289 -4.68 -29.80 9.47
CA PRO A 289 -3.62 -29.86 10.45
C PRO A 289 -2.34 -29.18 9.94
N ARG A 290 -1.65 -28.45 10.84
CA ARG A 290 -0.39 -27.75 10.55
C ARG A 290 -0.50 -26.62 9.52
N HIS A 291 -1.69 -26.08 9.29
CA HIS A 291 -1.85 -24.89 8.45
C HIS A 291 -1.18 -23.69 9.14
N ARG A 292 -0.03 -23.27 8.60
CA ARG A 292 0.86 -22.27 9.20
C ARG A 292 0.14 -21.00 9.64
N GLU A 293 -0.56 -20.33 8.74
CA GLU A 293 -1.16 -19.02 9.00
C GLU A 293 -2.29 -19.09 10.02
N ILE A 294 -3.03 -20.21 10.06
CA ILE A 294 -4.08 -20.44 11.07
C ILE A 294 -3.44 -20.71 12.44
N SER A 295 -2.40 -21.55 12.48
CA SER A 295 -1.60 -21.78 13.70
C SER A 295 -1.01 -20.49 14.26
N GLU A 296 -0.45 -19.63 13.40
CA GLU A 296 0.11 -18.32 13.81
C GLU A 296 -0.98 -17.39 14.38
N ARG A 297 -2.16 -17.30 13.76
CA ARG A 297 -3.28 -16.48 14.26
C ARG A 297 -3.77 -16.96 15.62
N LEU A 298 -3.94 -18.27 15.77
CA LEU A 298 -4.34 -18.91 17.02
C LEU A 298 -3.28 -18.71 18.12
N ALA A 299 -2.01 -18.94 17.80
CA ALA A 299 -0.91 -18.74 18.73
C ALA A 299 -0.78 -17.27 19.17
N TRP A 300 -1.05 -16.29 18.29
CA TRP A 300 -1.12 -14.87 18.69
C TRP A 300 -2.27 -14.57 19.65
N ILE A 301 -3.44 -15.20 19.46
CA ILE A 301 -4.57 -15.06 20.40
C ILE A 301 -4.17 -15.61 21.77
N ASP A 302 -3.59 -16.81 21.80
CA ASP A 302 -3.20 -17.46 23.04
C ASP A 302 -1.99 -16.76 23.70
N ALA A 303 -1.05 -16.18 22.95
CA ALA A 303 0.07 -15.41 23.49
C ALA A 303 -0.39 -14.18 24.29
N ILE A 304 -1.52 -13.58 23.91
CA ILE A 304 -2.08 -12.40 24.59
C ILE A 304 -2.87 -12.79 25.84
N ALA A 305 -3.45 -14.00 25.84
CA ALA A 305 -4.00 -14.62 27.04
C ALA A 305 -2.84 -15.15 27.91
N LYS A 306 -2.33 -14.31 28.82
CA LYS A 306 -1.10 -14.48 29.63
C LYS A 306 -0.81 -15.88 30.22
N ASP A 307 -1.80 -16.74 30.37
CA ASP A 307 -1.67 -18.08 30.97
C ASP A 307 -1.66 -19.22 29.93
N ARG A 308 -1.51 -18.93 28.63
CA ARG A 308 -1.56 -19.93 27.54
C ARG A 308 -0.30 -20.01 26.68
N ALA A 309 0.82 -19.48 27.15
CA ALA A 309 2.07 -19.45 26.38
C ALA A 309 2.54 -20.85 25.92
N GLU A 310 2.45 -21.87 26.78
CA GLU A 310 2.82 -23.25 26.43
C GLU A 310 1.92 -23.83 25.34
N ALA A 311 0.60 -23.61 25.43
CA ALA A 311 -0.36 -24.09 24.44
C ALA A 311 -0.21 -23.37 23.09
N ALA A 312 0.07 -22.06 23.14
CA ALA A 312 0.39 -21.27 21.95
C ALA A 312 1.66 -21.79 21.27
N LEU A 313 2.72 -22.04 22.06
CA LEU A 313 3.98 -22.58 21.56
C LEU A 313 3.78 -23.96 20.94
N ALA A 314 3.06 -24.86 21.61
CA ALA A 314 2.74 -26.21 21.09
C ALA A 314 2.03 -26.14 19.73
N THR A 315 0.98 -25.30 19.64
CA THR A 315 0.23 -25.08 18.39
C THR A 315 1.11 -24.54 17.27
N LEU A 316 2.02 -23.64 17.61
CA LEU A 316 2.93 -23.01 16.65
C LEU A 316 3.97 -24.02 16.12
N VAL A 317 4.63 -24.76 17.02
CA VAL A 317 5.70 -25.73 16.65
C VAL A 317 5.19 -26.90 15.82
N ASP A 318 3.90 -27.25 15.92
CA ASP A 318 3.28 -28.24 15.04
C ASP A 318 3.28 -27.81 13.56
N ALA A 319 3.29 -26.50 13.29
CA ALA A 319 3.29 -25.94 11.94
C ALA A 319 4.65 -25.37 11.50
N VAL A 320 5.37 -24.71 12.40
CA VAL A 320 6.66 -24.05 12.13
C VAL A 320 7.56 -24.05 13.37
N PRO A 321 8.86 -24.37 13.28
CA PRO A 321 9.76 -24.29 14.42
C PRO A 321 9.72 -22.89 15.08
N ALA A 322 9.79 -22.83 16.41
CA ALA A 322 9.71 -21.57 17.14
C ALA A 322 10.80 -20.56 16.72
N MET A 323 11.99 -21.06 16.35
CA MET A 323 13.11 -20.24 15.85
C MET A 323 12.80 -19.54 14.51
N ASP A 324 11.91 -20.14 13.70
CA ASP A 324 11.54 -19.68 12.36
C ASP A 324 10.17 -18.96 12.36
N ALA A 325 9.48 -18.93 13.50
CA ALA A 325 8.19 -18.28 13.68
C ALA A 325 8.32 -16.76 13.97
N GLY A 326 9.51 -16.21 13.78
CA GLY A 326 9.80 -14.78 13.93
C GLY A 326 9.58 -14.27 15.36
N ILE A 327 9.00 -13.08 15.47
CA ILE A 327 8.79 -12.38 16.75
C ILE A 327 7.87 -13.18 17.69
N LEU A 328 6.84 -13.84 17.15
CA LEU A 328 5.92 -14.64 17.95
C LEU A 328 6.65 -15.79 18.65
N GLY A 329 7.48 -16.53 17.90
CA GLY A 329 8.26 -17.63 18.45
C GLY A 329 9.20 -17.18 19.56
N GLY A 330 9.90 -16.05 19.36
CA GLY A 330 10.76 -15.46 20.37
C GLY A 330 10.02 -15.04 21.66
N GLU A 331 8.86 -14.39 21.52
CA GLU A 331 8.05 -13.99 22.68
C GLU A 331 7.46 -15.20 23.43
N LEU A 332 7.05 -16.25 22.72
CA LEU A 332 6.55 -17.48 23.33
C LEU A 332 7.65 -18.26 24.06
N LEU A 333 8.84 -18.38 23.48
CA LEU A 333 10.02 -18.98 24.14
C LEU A 333 10.36 -18.22 25.42
N ALA A 334 10.33 -16.88 25.38
CA ALA A 334 10.57 -16.06 26.56
C ALA A 334 9.50 -16.30 27.63
N ALA A 335 8.23 -16.44 27.23
CA ALA A 335 7.11 -16.65 28.14
C ALA A 335 7.14 -18.03 28.82
N VAL A 336 7.63 -19.08 28.15
CA VAL A 336 7.81 -20.41 28.75
C VAL A 336 9.14 -20.59 29.50
N GLY A 337 9.96 -19.54 29.55
CA GLY A 337 11.22 -19.51 30.31
C GLY A 337 12.47 -19.94 29.55
N ASP A 338 12.38 -20.26 28.25
CA ASP A 338 13.54 -20.54 27.39
C ASP A 338 14.16 -19.23 26.89
N ARG A 339 14.96 -18.58 27.76
CA ARG A 339 15.58 -17.28 27.46
C ARG A 339 16.60 -17.34 26.34
N ASP A 340 17.46 -18.37 26.30
CA ASP A 340 18.49 -18.49 25.26
C ASP A 340 17.84 -18.74 23.89
N GLY A 341 16.80 -19.58 23.84
CA GLY A 341 15.98 -19.79 22.64
C GLY A 341 15.31 -18.48 22.20
N ALA A 342 14.73 -17.73 23.15
CA ALA A 342 14.07 -16.46 22.86
C ALA A 342 15.04 -15.41 22.29
N VAL A 343 16.21 -15.24 22.90
CA VAL A 343 17.26 -14.31 22.42
C VAL A 343 17.66 -14.66 21.00
N SER A 344 17.88 -15.94 20.70
CA SER A 344 18.26 -16.41 19.37
C SER A 344 17.14 -16.17 18.35
N ALA A 345 15.90 -16.51 18.68
CA ALA A 345 14.74 -16.35 17.81
C ALA A 345 14.45 -14.87 17.50
N LEU A 346 14.50 -14.00 18.51
CA LEU A 346 14.30 -12.56 18.33
C LEU A 346 15.42 -11.93 17.52
N SER A 347 16.67 -12.35 17.71
CA SER A 347 17.83 -11.88 16.95
C SER A 347 17.74 -12.27 15.47
N ASN A 348 17.27 -13.49 15.19
CA ASN A 348 17.00 -13.97 13.84
C ASN A 348 15.83 -13.20 13.20
N ALA A 349 14.73 -13.03 13.95
CA ALA A 349 13.57 -12.26 13.50
C ALA A 349 13.95 -10.82 13.18
N ALA A 350 14.78 -10.18 14.01
CA ALA A 350 15.24 -8.82 13.80
C ALA A 350 16.14 -8.68 12.56
N HIS A 351 16.97 -9.68 12.26
CA HIS A 351 17.77 -9.70 11.02
C HIS A 351 16.91 -9.79 9.76
N LEU A 352 15.84 -10.58 9.80
CA LEU A 352 14.97 -10.83 8.65
C LEU A 352 13.88 -9.76 8.46
N GLU A 353 13.69 -8.89 9.43
CA GLU A 353 12.60 -7.91 9.44
C GLU A 353 12.90 -6.70 8.54
N PRO A 354 12.14 -6.48 7.45
CA PRO A 354 12.33 -5.32 6.58
C PRO A 354 11.92 -3.99 7.22
N TYR A 355 11.00 -3.99 8.19
CA TYR A 355 10.58 -2.77 8.87
C TYR A 355 11.50 -2.42 10.05
N GLY A 356 12.41 -1.47 9.81
CA GLY A 356 13.48 -1.11 10.75
C GLY A 356 13.03 -0.81 12.19
N ALA A 357 11.88 -0.17 12.41
CA ALA A 357 11.40 0.11 13.77
C ALA A 357 11.01 -1.17 14.53
N LEU A 358 10.43 -2.16 13.84
CA LEU A 358 10.10 -3.45 14.43
C LEU A 358 11.36 -4.30 14.64
N ALA A 359 12.31 -4.27 13.70
CA ALA A 359 13.62 -4.89 13.85
C ALA A 359 14.37 -4.34 15.09
N ALA A 360 14.38 -3.02 15.25
CA ALA A 360 14.99 -2.34 16.40
C ALA A 360 14.35 -2.78 17.73
N LEU A 361 13.02 -2.87 17.76
CA LEU A 361 12.29 -3.34 18.93
C LEU A 361 12.59 -4.81 19.26
N ALA A 362 12.72 -5.67 18.25
CA ALA A 362 13.11 -7.06 18.43
C ALA A 362 14.55 -7.19 18.98
N TRP A 363 15.50 -6.35 18.50
CA TRP A 363 16.85 -6.29 19.05
C TRP A 363 16.88 -5.82 20.51
N MET A 364 16.15 -4.76 20.83
CA MET A 364 16.04 -4.28 22.21
C MET A 364 15.45 -5.36 23.11
N ARG A 365 14.46 -6.12 22.63
CA ARG A 365 13.85 -7.21 23.37
C ARG A 365 14.81 -8.39 23.58
N ALA A 366 15.59 -8.76 22.57
CA ALA A 366 16.65 -9.75 22.72
C ALA A 366 17.70 -9.31 23.75
N ALA A 367 18.10 -8.03 23.73
CA ALA A 367 19.02 -7.47 24.71
C ALA A 367 18.45 -7.48 26.15
N GLU A 368 17.15 -7.21 26.32
CA GLU A 368 16.48 -7.28 27.63
C GLU A 368 16.47 -8.68 28.23
N LEU A 369 16.42 -9.72 27.39
CA LEU A 369 16.38 -11.12 27.80
C LEU A 369 17.79 -11.73 27.98
N ALA A 370 18.81 -11.14 27.36
CA ALA A 370 20.18 -11.61 27.47
C ALA A 370 20.74 -11.35 28.88
N GLU A 371 21.25 -12.39 29.53
CA GLU A 371 21.86 -12.30 30.87
C GLU A 371 23.32 -11.79 30.84
N ASP A 372 23.99 -11.94 29.69
CA ASP A 372 25.39 -11.55 29.48
C ASP A 372 25.52 -10.13 28.88
N LEU A 373 26.29 -9.27 29.54
CA LEU A 373 26.61 -7.90 29.11
C LEU A 373 27.17 -7.85 27.68
N GLY A 374 27.94 -8.85 27.24
CA GLY A 374 28.47 -8.90 25.87
C GLY A 374 27.41 -9.16 24.81
N LYS A 375 26.42 -10.02 25.13
CA LYS A 375 25.24 -10.24 24.28
C LYS A 375 24.33 -9.00 24.27
N GLN A 376 24.21 -8.30 25.41
CA GLN A 376 23.46 -7.05 25.53
C GLN A 376 24.05 -5.92 24.69
N SER A 377 25.38 -5.72 24.73
CA SER A 377 26.05 -4.68 23.95
C SER A 377 25.96 -4.96 22.45
N SER A 378 26.21 -6.20 22.02
CA SER A 378 26.13 -6.60 20.61
C SER A 378 24.73 -6.37 20.01
N ALA A 379 23.67 -6.72 20.75
CA ALA A 379 22.29 -6.49 20.31
C ALA A 379 21.91 -4.99 20.26
N ARG A 380 22.47 -4.16 21.13
CA ARG A 380 22.24 -2.69 21.13
C ARG A 380 23.03 -1.95 20.05
N ASP A 381 24.23 -2.41 19.76
CA ASP A 381 25.13 -1.81 18.76
C ASP A 381 24.83 -2.29 17.34
N SER A 382 23.93 -3.27 17.18
CA SER A 382 23.52 -3.77 15.87
C SER A 382 22.85 -2.66 15.07
N PRO A 383 23.36 -2.31 13.88
CA PRO A 383 22.82 -1.22 13.09
C PRO A 383 21.42 -1.58 12.61
N VAL A 384 20.44 -0.80 13.05
CA VAL A 384 19.15 -0.73 12.35
C VAL A 384 19.45 -0.06 11.02
N VAL A 385 19.52 -0.84 9.94
CA VAL A 385 19.71 -0.30 8.60
C VAL A 385 18.53 0.66 8.37
N PRO A 386 18.77 1.98 8.23
CA PRO A 386 17.72 2.89 7.81
C PRO A 386 17.25 2.36 6.45
N GLY A 387 15.93 2.23 6.26
CA GLY A 387 15.35 1.79 5.01
C GLY A 387 15.70 2.75 3.88
N ASP A 388 16.89 2.61 3.33
CA ASP A 388 17.41 3.35 2.20
C ASP A 388 17.52 2.40 1.00
N GLN A 389 17.17 2.97 -0.15
CA GLN A 389 16.78 2.30 -1.38
C GLN A 389 17.93 1.51 -2.00
N ARG A 390 18.04 0.21 -1.71
CA ARG A 390 18.80 -0.71 -2.57
C ARG A 390 17.86 -1.64 -3.31
N CYS A 391 17.30 -1.12 -4.39
CA CYS A 391 16.86 -1.93 -5.52
C CYS A 391 18.11 -2.33 -6.33
N ASP A 392 18.83 -3.35 -5.89
CA ASP A 392 19.76 -4.05 -6.78
C ASP A 392 19.06 -5.29 -7.34
N GLY A 393 18.86 -5.26 -8.65
CA GLY A 393 18.08 -6.22 -9.41
C GLY A 393 18.62 -7.65 -9.28
N VAL A 394 17.73 -8.57 -8.91
CA VAL A 394 17.95 -9.99 -9.10
C VAL A 394 17.75 -10.30 -10.57
N HIS A 395 18.86 -10.49 -11.27
CA HIS A 395 18.90 -11.02 -12.62
C HIS A 395 18.46 -12.49 -12.57
N LEU A 396 17.26 -12.80 -13.07
CA LEU A 396 16.86 -14.18 -13.33
C LEU A 396 17.63 -14.70 -14.56
N PRO A 397 18.26 -15.89 -14.48
CA PRO A 397 18.81 -16.54 -15.67
C PRO A 397 17.66 -17.05 -16.58
N PRO A 398 17.89 -17.14 -17.89
CA PRO A 398 16.85 -17.53 -18.83
C PRO A 398 16.51 -19.02 -18.68
N ALA A 399 15.22 -19.34 -18.72
CA ALA A 399 14.68 -20.64 -19.09
C ALA A 399 13.77 -20.47 -20.30
#